data_AF-A0A4Q7ATV3-F1
#
_entry.id   AF-A0A4Q7ATV3-F1
#
_cell.length_a   1.000
_cell.length_b   1.000
_cell.length_c   1.000
_cell.angle_alpha   90.00
_cell.angle_beta   90.00
_cell.angle_gamma   90.00
#
_symmetry.space_group_name_H-M   'P 1'
#
loop_
_entity.id
_entity.type
_entity.pdbx_description
1 polymer ?
#
loop_
_entity_poly.entity_id
_entity_poly.type
_entity_poly.pdbx_seq_one_letter_code
_entity_poly.pdbx_strand_id
1 'polypeptide(L)'
;MKKIMGLALSAMLMSGCAALPESENVGTRGLLLCEANEICPAVLVSWNEQRKDVLDMKISLNSVSHYYAIKHVSFSNGQKTLGFDPAAATEQEMILGMYRSRAEVTVPVKLMADLKVKGQKQDQSITMSLETDKGTITRYVLKNGQESLLFQQFKQVYSAS
;
A
#
# COMPACT_ATOMS: atom_id res chain seq x y z
N MET A 1 31.06 61.48 -27.34
CA MET A 1 30.10 60.50 -27.91
C MET A 1 30.16 59.21 -27.09
N LYS A 2 29.03 58.80 -26.49
CA LYS A 2 28.48 57.43 -26.46
C LYS A 2 27.37 57.39 -25.39
N LYS A 3 26.13 57.59 -25.82
CA LYS A 3 24.91 57.44 -25.01
C LYS A 3 24.58 55.94 -25.00
N ILE A 4 24.37 55.34 -23.83
CA ILE A 4 23.82 53.98 -23.68
C ILE A 4 22.81 54.09 -22.54
N MET A 5 21.57 54.49 -22.84
CA MET A 5 20.41 53.60 -23.02
C MET A 5 20.22 52.65 -21.84
N GLY A 6 19.44 53.12 -20.87
CA GLY A 6 18.68 52.25 -19.98
C GLY A 6 17.40 51.77 -20.68
N LEU A 7 16.97 50.56 -20.33
CA LEU A 7 15.57 50.13 -20.32
C LEU A 7 15.53 48.83 -19.50
N ALA A 8 15.29 48.99 -18.21
CA ALA A 8 14.78 47.92 -17.38
C ALA A 8 13.31 47.73 -17.73
N LEU A 9 12.96 46.59 -18.32
CA LEU A 9 11.58 46.15 -18.40
C LEU A 9 11.51 44.69 -17.95
N SER A 10 11.21 44.57 -16.66
CA SER A 10 10.71 43.38 -15.99
C SER A 10 9.43 42.90 -16.66
N ALA A 11 9.44 41.66 -17.18
CA ALA A 11 8.24 40.87 -17.39
C ALA A 11 8.40 39.58 -16.59
N MET A 12 7.53 39.43 -15.60
CA MET A 12 7.48 38.36 -14.62
C MET A 12 7.26 37.01 -15.31
N LEU A 13 8.07 36.03 -14.93
CA LEU A 13 7.87 34.63 -15.27
C LEU A 13 6.58 34.16 -14.58
N MET A 14 5.49 34.05 -15.33
CA MET A 14 4.32 33.32 -14.85
C MET A 14 4.62 31.83 -14.95
N SER A 15 5.09 31.29 -13.84
CA SER A 15 5.12 29.87 -13.51
C SER A 15 3.72 29.29 -13.59
N GLY A 16 3.38 28.67 -14.72
CA GLY A 16 2.25 27.78 -14.83
C GLY A 16 2.69 26.35 -14.52
N CYS A 17 2.91 26.02 -13.25
CA CYS A 17 2.78 24.62 -12.84
C CYS A 17 1.30 24.30 -13.03
N ALA A 18 0.96 23.54 -14.08
CA ALA A 18 -0.32 22.87 -14.13
C ALA A 18 -0.39 22.00 -12.86
N ALA A 19 -1.15 22.46 -11.87
CA ALA A 19 -1.57 21.60 -10.79
C ALA A 19 -2.34 20.46 -11.48
N LEU A 20 -1.72 19.28 -11.49
CA LEU A 20 -2.44 18.06 -11.81
C LEU A 20 -3.69 18.06 -10.93
N PRO A 21 -4.88 17.72 -11.46
CA PRO A 21 -6.03 17.52 -10.60
C PRO A 21 -5.61 16.49 -9.55
N GLU A 22 -5.64 16.89 -8.27
CA GLU A 22 -5.60 15.96 -7.15
C GLU A 22 -6.80 15.03 -7.35
N SER A 23 -6.58 13.91 -8.03
CA SER A 23 -7.51 12.81 -7.96
C SER A 23 -7.43 12.30 -6.53
N GLU A 24 -8.49 12.56 -5.77
CA GLU A 24 -8.76 11.99 -4.46
C GLU A 24 -8.70 10.46 -4.55
N ASN A 25 -7.50 9.91 -4.38
CA ASN A 25 -7.22 8.55 -3.95
C ASN A 25 -5.73 8.53 -3.58
N VAL A 26 -5.40 9.19 -2.47
CA VAL A 26 -4.06 9.19 -1.87
C VAL A 26 -3.80 7.84 -1.21
N GLY A 27 -3.76 6.79 -2.02
CA GLY A 27 -3.10 5.56 -1.65
C GLY A 27 -1.67 5.65 -2.16
N THR A 28 -0.69 5.73 -1.26
CA THR A 28 0.69 5.37 -1.62
C THR A 28 0.78 3.84 -1.67
N ARG A 29 1.70 3.25 -2.43
CA ARG A 29 1.96 1.81 -2.32
C ARG A 29 2.84 1.55 -1.10
N GLY A 30 2.31 0.83 -0.12
CA GLY A 30 3.00 0.42 1.10
C GLY A 30 3.64 -0.95 0.92
N LEU A 31 4.87 -1.08 1.39
CA LEU A 31 5.55 -2.36 1.53
C LEU A 31 5.34 -2.89 2.95
N LEU A 32 5.31 -4.22 3.07
CA LEU A 32 5.44 -4.90 4.35
C LEU A 32 6.90 -4.88 4.82
N LEU A 33 7.14 -5.28 6.08
CA LEU A 33 8.50 -5.54 6.56
C LEU A 33 8.99 -6.84 5.93
N CYS A 34 9.96 -6.71 5.05
CA CYS A 34 10.55 -7.80 4.28
C CYS A 34 12.07 -7.72 4.37
N GLU A 35 12.71 -8.88 4.43
CA GLU A 35 14.16 -8.99 4.35
C GLU A 35 14.65 -8.98 2.89
N ALA A 36 15.94 -8.80 2.69
CA ALA A 36 16.54 -8.93 1.37
C ALA A 36 16.28 -10.33 0.79
N ASN A 37 16.01 -10.41 -0.52
CA ASN A 37 15.70 -11.63 -1.27
C ASN A 37 14.36 -12.31 -0.92
N GLU A 38 13.54 -11.71 -0.06
CA GLU A 38 12.17 -12.15 0.12
C GLU A 38 11.26 -11.58 -0.97
N ILE A 39 10.28 -12.37 -1.41
CA ILE A 39 9.16 -11.81 -2.14
C ILE A 39 8.39 -10.91 -1.18
N CYS A 40 8.34 -9.62 -1.50
CA CYS A 40 7.69 -8.61 -0.69
C CYS A 40 6.42 -8.11 -1.38
N PRO A 41 5.23 -8.35 -0.81
CA PRO A 41 4.01 -7.79 -1.37
C PRO A 41 4.03 -6.26 -1.32
N ALA A 42 3.67 -5.64 -2.44
CA ALA A 42 3.36 -4.22 -2.50
C ALA A 42 1.85 -4.06 -2.42
N VAL A 43 1.38 -3.25 -1.47
CA VAL A 43 -0.04 -3.13 -1.14
C VAL A 43 -0.43 -1.67 -1.24
N LEU A 44 -1.53 -1.39 -1.93
CA LEU A 44 -2.15 -0.08 -1.99
C LEU A 44 -3.45 -0.15 -1.20
N VAL A 45 -3.65 0.78 -0.27
CA VAL A 45 -4.90 0.91 0.49
C VAL A 45 -5.56 2.23 0.11
N SER A 46 -6.85 2.18 -0.23
CA SER A 46 -7.66 3.36 -0.55
C SER A 46 -9.06 3.24 0.07
N TRP A 47 -9.74 4.38 0.16
CA TRP A 47 -11.16 4.38 0.52
C TRP A 47 -11.97 3.66 -0.53
N ASN A 48 -12.98 2.90 -0.09
CA ASN A 48 -14.01 2.44 -1.01
C ASN A 48 -14.99 3.59 -1.27
N GLU A 49 -15.13 3.99 -2.53
CA GLU A 49 -15.92 5.16 -2.93
C GLU A 49 -17.42 5.03 -2.62
N GLN A 50 -17.91 3.79 -2.50
CA GLN A 50 -19.33 3.50 -2.26
C GLN A 50 -19.63 3.23 -0.77
N ARG A 51 -18.64 2.75 -0.01
CA ARG A 51 -18.82 2.28 1.37
C ARG A 51 -17.70 2.80 2.28
N LYS A 52 -18.04 3.73 3.17
CA LYS A 52 -17.07 4.38 4.08
C LYS A 52 -16.63 3.52 5.27
N ASP A 53 -17.22 2.35 5.47
CA ASP A 53 -16.85 1.42 6.54
C ASP A 53 -15.76 0.42 6.11
N VAL A 54 -15.40 0.42 4.82
CA VAL A 54 -14.42 -0.49 4.23
C VAL A 54 -13.38 0.24 3.39
N LEU A 55 -12.27 -0.45 3.16
CA LEU A 55 -11.14 -0.02 2.37
C LEU A 55 -10.90 -1.01 1.24
N ASP A 56 -10.56 -0.49 0.08
CA ASP A 56 -10.10 -1.31 -1.04
C ASP A 56 -8.59 -1.48 -0.95
N MET A 57 -8.14 -2.72 -1.06
CA MET A 57 -6.74 -3.09 -0.96
C MET A 57 -6.30 -3.80 -2.23
N LYS A 58 -5.38 -3.18 -2.98
CA LYS A 58 -4.76 -3.77 -4.17
C LYS A 58 -3.39 -4.33 -3.83
N ILE A 59 -3.20 -5.61 -4.05
CA ILE A 59 -1.99 -6.36 -3.72
C ILE A 59 -1.24 -6.67 -5.01
N SER A 60 0.07 -6.51 -5.01
CA SER A 60 0.95 -6.87 -6.11
C SER A 60 2.12 -7.71 -5.61
N LEU A 61 2.28 -8.90 -6.19
CA LEU A 61 3.46 -9.75 -6.04
C LEU A 61 4.28 -9.71 -7.32
N ASN A 62 5.55 -9.32 -7.22
CA ASN A 62 6.50 -9.40 -8.33
C ASN A 62 7.46 -10.56 -8.08
N SER A 63 7.70 -11.37 -9.11
CA SER A 63 8.59 -12.52 -9.07
C SER A 63 9.41 -12.57 -10.35
N VAL A 64 10.63 -13.08 -10.26
CA VAL A 64 11.53 -13.27 -11.41
C VAL A 64 11.31 -14.61 -12.12
N SER A 65 10.48 -15.50 -11.57
CA SER A 65 10.40 -16.89 -12.06
C SER A 65 9.00 -17.43 -12.33
N HIS A 66 7.95 -16.88 -11.72
CA HIS A 66 6.59 -17.40 -11.91
C HIS A 66 5.51 -16.45 -11.38
N TYR A 67 4.28 -16.65 -11.87
CA TYR A 67 3.07 -16.07 -11.28
C TYR A 67 2.66 -16.78 -10.00
N TYR A 68 1.85 -16.10 -9.20
CA TYR A 68 1.15 -16.63 -8.03
C TYR A 68 -0.35 -16.50 -8.27
N ALA A 69 -1.13 -17.51 -7.93
CA ALA A 69 -2.57 -17.40 -7.78
C ALA A 69 -2.87 -17.14 -6.29
N ILE A 70 -3.20 -15.90 -5.94
CA ILE A 70 -3.56 -15.47 -4.59
C ILE A 70 -5.01 -15.90 -4.34
N LYS A 71 -5.21 -16.74 -3.33
CA LYS A 71 -6.50 -17.36 -3.01
C LYS A 71 -7.16 -16.75 -1.79
N HIS A 72 -6.35 -16.35 -0.80
CA HIS A 72 -6.84 -15.80 0.45
C HIS A 72 -5.81 -14.84 1.05
N VAL A 73 -6.30 -13.82 1.74
CA VAL A 73 -5.49 -12.82 2.43
C VAL A 73 -5.90 -12.79 3.89
N SER A 74 -4.96 -12.96 4.81
CA SER A 74 -5.26 -12.89 6.24
C SER A 74 -4.31 -11.98 6.99
N PHE A 75 -4.82 -11.39 8.07
CA PHE A 75 -4.04 -10.60 9.01
C PHE A 75 -4.16 -11.22 10.40
N SER A 76 -3.04 -11.31 11.13
CA SER A 76 -3.01 -11.95 12.44
C SER A 76 -2.10 -11.23 13.41
N ASN A 77 -2.49 -11.21 14.69
CA ASN A 77 -1.62 -10.79 15.79
C ASN A 77 -1.19 -11.98 16.69
N GLY A 78 -1.40 -13.21 16.22
CA GLY A 78 -1.15 -14.45 16.96
C GLY A 78 -2.31 -14.89 17.88
N GLN A 79 -3.23 -13.99 18.24
CA GLN A 79 -4.41 -14.30 19.06
C GLN A 79 -5.71 -14.28 18.23
N LYS A 80 -5.78 -13.35 17.27
CA LYS A 80 -6.91 -13.15 16.37
C LYS A 80 -6.39 -13.14 14.94
N THR A 81 -7.15 -13.79 14.06
CA THR A 81 -6.91 -13.80 12.62
C THR A 81 -8.17 -13.33 11.90
N LEU A 82 -8.00 -12.45 10.92
CA LEU A 82 -9.06 -11.92 10.07
C LEU A 82 -8.71 -12.24 8.62
N GLY A 83 -9.61 -12.91 7.92
CA GLY A 83 -9.41 -13.41 6.55
C GLY A 83 -10.32 -12.73 5.53
N PHE A 84 -9.82 -12.57 4.31
CA PHE A 84 -10.46 -11.87 3.20
C PHE A 84 -10.19 -12.60 1.88
N ASP A 85 -11.26 -12.87 1.15
CA ASP A 85 -11.17 -13.48 -0.18
C ASP A 85 -11.00 -12.40 -1.26
N PRO A 86 -10.18 -12.64 -2.29
CA PRO A 86 -10.10 -11.79 -3.46
C PRO A 86 -11.46 -11.57 -4.14
N ALA A 87 -11.71 -10.35 -4.58
CA ALA A 87 -12.94 -9.99 -5.31
C ALA A 87 -13.06 -10.71 -6.67
N ALA A 88 -11.93 -11.12 -7.24
CA ALA A 88 -11.85 -11.84 -8.51
C ALA A 88 -10.62 -12.78 -8.52
N ALA A 89 -10.52 -13.59 -9.57
CA ALA A 89 -9.33 -14.38 -9.83
C ALA A 89 -8.08 -13.49 -9.95
N THR A 90 -6.92 -14.01 -9.56
CA THR A 90 -5.66 -13.26 -9.61
C THR A 90 -5.29 -12.86 -11.03
N GLU A 91 -5.09 -11.57 -11.25
CA GLU A 91 -4.58 -11.06 -12.53
C GLU A 91 -3.09 -11.37 -12.66
N GLN A 92 -2.66 -11.75 -13.87
CA GLN A 92 -1.28 -12.12 -14.17
C GLN A 92 -0.78 -11.33 -15.37
N GLU A 93 0.35 -10.67 -15.21
CA GLU A 93 0.94 -9.80 -16.22
C GLU A 93 2.47 -9.90 -16.20
N MET A 94 3.12 -10.00 -17.36
CA MET A 94 4.58 -9.90 -17.46
C MET A 94 4.99 -8.45 -17.71
N ILE A 95 5.86 -7.90 -16.87
CA ILE A 95 6.34 -6.51 -16.98
C ILE A 95 7.85 -6.51 -16.89
N LEU A 96 8.52 -6.07 -17.95
CA LEU A 96 9.99 -5.99 -18.03
C LEU A 96 10.67 -7.32 -17.63
N GLY A 97 10.10 -8.45 -18.08
CA GLY A 97 10.61 -9.80 -17.77
C GLY A 97 10.29 -10.31 -16.36
N MET A 98 9.59 -9.55 -15.53
CA MET A 98 9.09 -10.00 -14.22
C MET A 98 7.64 -10.45 -14.29
N TYR A 99 7.33 -11.51 -13.57
CA TYR A 99 5.99 -12.05 -13.39
C TYR A 99 5.29 -11.25 -12.29
N ARG A 100 4.25 -10.50 -12.65
CA ARG A 100 3.42 -9.76 -11.69
C ARG A 100 2.09 -10.47 -11.51
N SER A 101 1.69 -10.66 -10.26
CA SER A 101 0.38 -11.18 -9.85
C SER A 101 -0.36 -10.12 -9.03
N ARG A 102 -1.62 -9.85 -9.34
CA ARG A 102 -2.43 -8.85 -8.63
C ARG A 102 -3.75 -9.41 -8.12
N ALA A 103 -4.13 -9.01 -6.92
CA ALA A 103 -5.42 -9.31 -6.33
C ALA A 103 -5.99 -8.07 -5.65
N GLU A 104 -7.30 -7.94 -5.65
CA GLU A 104 -8.03 -6.90 -4.94
C GLU A 104 -8.87 -7.54 -3.85
N VAL A 105 -8.82 -7.00 -2.64
CA VAL A 105 -9.64 -7.42 -1.50
C VAL A 105 -10.23 -6.20 -0.82
N THR A 106 -11.41 -6.35 -0.23
CA THR A 106 -12.02 -5.31 0.61
C THR A 106 -11.85 -5.67 2.07
N VAL A 107 -11.38 -4.72 2.89
CA VAL A 107 -11.14 -4.92 4.32
C VAL A 107 -11.84 -3.85 5.16
N PRO A 108 -12.22 -4.11 6.42
CA PRO A 108 -12.80 -3.08 7.29
C PRO A 108 -11.82 -1.95 7.58
N VAL A 109 -12.31 -0.71 7.68
CA VAL A 109 -11.47 0.45 8.06
C VAL A 109 -10.81 0.29 9.43
N LYS A 110 -11.42 -0.51 10.32
CA LYS A 110 -10.93 -0.80 11.67
C LYS A 110 -9.94 -1.97 11.74
N LEU A 111 -9.53 -2.57 10.62
CA LEU A 111 -8.70 -3.78 10.60
C LEU A 111 -7.48 -3.73 11.54
N MET A 112 -6.68 -2.65 11.48
CA MET A 112 -5.50 -2.52 12.34
C MET A 112 -5.87 -2.29 13.82
N ALA A 113 -6.97 -1.59 14.10
CA ALA A 113 -7.46 -1.38 15.46
C ALA A 113 -7.96 -2.70 16.07
N ASP A 114 -8.65 -3.52 15.28
CA ASP A 114 -9.20 -4.81 15.68
C ASP A 114 -8.14 -5.89 15.97
N LEU A 115 -6.93 -5.68 15.46
CA LEU A 115 -5.76 -6.55 15.68
C LEU A 115 -4.77 -5.97 16.69
N LYS A 116 -5.04 -4.78 17.23
CA LYS A 116 -4.16 -4.15 18.22
C LYS A 116 -4.26 -4.90 19.55
N VAL A 117 -3.12 -5.35 20.06
CA VAL A 117 -3.02 -5.98 21.39
C VAL A 117 -2.86 -4.88 22.45
N LYS A 118 -3.55 -5.02 23.59
CA LYS A 118 -3.34 -4.17 24.77
C LYS A 118 -1.99 -4.52 25.40
N GLY A 119 -1.12 -3.54 25.60
CA GLY A 119 0.22 -3.80 26.16
C GLY A 119 1.26 -2.80 25.65
N GLN A 120 2.54 -3.08 25.87
CA GLN A 120 3.62 -2.23 25.39
C GLN A 120 3.71 -2.31 23.86
N LYS A 121 4.19 -1.25 23.21
CA LYS A 121 4.32 -1.23 21.74
C LYS A 121 5.27 -2.32 21.24
N GLN A 122 6.29 -2.66 22.04
CA GLN A 122 7.27 -3.70 21.73
C GLN A 122 6.67 -5.10 21.69
N ASP A 123 5.50 -5.31 22.30
CA ASP A 123 4.83 -6.61 22.32
C ASP A 123 3.88 -6.78 21.14
N GLN A 124 3.64 -5.72 20.36
CA GLN A 124 2.68 -5.72 19.26
C GLN A 124 3.36 -6.19 17.98
N SER A 125 2.85 -7.30 17.45
CA SER A 125 3.19 -7.81 16.13
C SER A 125 1.92 -8.14 15.35
N ILE A 126 1.88 -7.74 14.10
CA ILE A 126 0.80 -8.05 13.15
C ILE A 126 1.45 -8.57 11.88
N THR A 127 1.01 -9.72 11.41
CA THR A 127 1.40 -10.29 10.12
C THR A 127 0.27 -10.17 9.12
N MET A 128 0.64 -10.16 7.84
CA MET A 128 -0.24 -10.39 6.71
C MET A 128 0.27 -11.63 5.98
N SER A 129 -0.65 -12.54 5.65
CA SER A 129 -0.36 -13.77 4.92
C SER A 129 -1.15 -13.81 3.62
N LEU A 130 -0.47 -14.21 2.54
CA LEU A 130 -1.07 -14.48 1.25
C LEU A 130 -1.01 -15.98 1.02
N GLU A 131 -2.16 -16.64 1.01
CA GLU A 131 -2.24 -18.04 0.60
C GLU A 131 -2.26 -18.11 -0.93
N THR A 132 -1.32 -18.86 -1.49
CA THR A 132 -1.17 -18.99 -2.95
C THR A 132 -1.14 -20.45 -3.40
N ASP A 133 -1.15 -20.67 -4.72
CA ASP A 133 -0.88 -21.99 -5.30
C ASP A 133 0.55 -22.52 -5.05
N LYS A 134 1.47 -21.66 -4.56
CA LYS A 134 2.87 -22.00 -4.30
C LYS A 134 3.24 -21.91 -2.82
N GLY A 135 2.23 -21.97 -1.96
CA GLY A 135 2.38 -21.86 -0.52
C GLY A 135 2.07 -20.46 0.00
N THR A 136 2.29 -20.27 1.30
CA THR A 136 1.89 -19.05 2.00
C THR A 136 3.07 -18.09 2.09
N ILE A 137 2.83 -16.84 1.69
CA ILE A 137 3.79 -15.73 1.86
C ILE A 137 3.34 -14.90 3.06
N THR A 138 4.09 -14.93 4.16
CA THR A 138 3.77 -14.19 5.39
C THR A 138 4.82 -13.12 5.67
N ARG A 139 4.38 -11.87 5.87
CA ARG A 139 5.26 -10.75 6.22
C ARG A 139 4.68 -9.94 7.35
N TYR A 140 5.54 -9.21 8.06
CA TYR A 140 5.09 -8.35 9.14
C TYR A 140 4.54 -7.03 8.59
N VAL A 141 3.38 -6.65 9.10
CA VAL A 141 2.80 -5.31 8.96
C VAL A 141 3.29 -4.44 10.12
N LEU A 142 3.40 -5.02 11.31
CA LEU A 142 3.97 -4.44 12.52
C LEU A 142 4.82 -5.52 13.20
N LYS A 143 6.03 -5.21 13.64
CA LYS A 143 6.88 -6.16 14.39
C LYS A 143 7.59 -5.44 15.53
N ASN A 144 7.31 -5.84 16.77
CA ASN A 144 7.91 -5.25 17.96
C ASN A 144 7.86 -3.72 17.99
N GLY A 145 6.73 -3.14 17.55
CA GLY A 145 6.55 -1.69 17.42
C GLY A 145 7.16 -1.04 16.17
N GLN A 146 7.92 -1.76 15.36
CA GLN A 146 8.37 -1.31 14.05
C GLN A 146 7.21 -1.40 13.05
N GLU A 147 6.80 -0.26 12.52
CA GLU A 147 5.71 -0.15 11.56
C GLU A 147 6.21 -0.30 10.12
N SER A 148 5.49 -1.06 9.29
CA SER A 148 5.68 -1.04 7.85
C SER A 148 5.06 0.21 7.20
N LEU A 149 5.41 0.49 5.94
CA LEU A 149 4.74 1.54 5.17
C LEU A 149 3.24 1.24 4.99
N LEU A 150 2.89 -0.05 4.84
CA LEU A 150 1.48 -0.46 4.81
C LEU A 150 0.75 -0.13 6.11
N PHE A 151 1.37 -0.37 7.27
CA PHE A 151 0.76 0.00 8.56
C PHE A 151 0.56 1.51 8.69
N GLN A 152 1.52 2.30 8.23
CA GLN A 152 1.42 3.75 8.21
C GLN A 152 0.27 4.24 7.33
N GLN A 153 0.03 3.59 6.18
CA GLN A 153 -1.10 3.92 5.31
C GLN A 153 -2.45 3.61 5.96
N PHE A 154 -2.58 2.43 6.59
CA PHE A 154 -3.79 2.13 7.36
C PHE A 154 -4.06 3.19 8.43
N LYS A 155 -3.01 3.68 9.12
CA LYS A 155 -3.18 4.78 10.08
C LYS A 155 -3.63 6.07 9.42
N GLN A 156 -3.02 6.47 8.30
CA GLN A 156 -3.38 7.72 7.60
C GLN A 156 -4.85 7.71 7.20
N VAL A 157 -5.30 6.61 6.59
CA VAL A 157 -6.69 6.43 6.17
C VAL A 157 -7.64 6.43 7.37
N TYR A 158 -7.30 5.71 8.44
CA TYR A 158 -8.09 5.70 9.67
C TYR A 158 -8.16 7.07 10.37
N SER A 159 -7.05 7.82 10.42
CA SER A 159 -7.00 9.13 11.08
C SER A 159 -7.70 10.25 10.31
N ALA A 160 -7.97 10.04 9.01
CA ALA A 160 -8.77 10.95 8.19
C ALA A 160 -10.28 10.68 8.29
N SER A 161 -10.69 9.66 9.09
CA SER A 161 -12.08 9.23 9.28
C SER A 161 -12.76 9.90 10.48
#